data_AF-A0A447THU8-F1
#
_entry.id   AF-A0A447THU8-F1
#
_cell.length_a   1.000
_cell.length_b   1.000
_cell.length_c   1.000
_cell.angle_alpha   90.00
_cell.angle_beta   90.00
_cell.angle_gamma   90.00
#
_symmetry.space_group_name_H-M   'P 1'
#
loop_
_entity.id
_entity.type
_entity.pdbx_description
1 polymer ?
#
loop_
_entity_poly.entity_id
_entity_poly.type
_entity_poly.pdbx_seq_one_letter_code
_entity_poly.pdbx_strand_id
1 'polypeptide(L)' 'MILYVAMGWLVLIAVKPLIEALEPGGLFWLALGGLLYSAGIYWFLNDEKIRHGHGIWHLFVLGGSICQYLCVLNYVA' A
#
# COMPACT_ATOMS: atom_id res chain seq x y z
N MET A 1 15.00 -5.77 -3.98
CA MET A 1 13.59 -6.14 -4.19
C MET A 1 12.97 -6.84 -2.97
N ILE A 2 13.55 -7.95 -2.48
CA ILE A 2 13.03 -8.70 -1.32
C ILE A 2 12.91 -7.83 -0.05
N LEU A 3 13.91 -6.98 0.24
CA LEU A 3 13.87 -6.05 1.38
C LEU A 3 12.71 -5.05 1.31
N TYR A 4 12.38 -4.51 0.13
CA TYR A 4 11.28 -3.55 -0.04
C TYR A 4 9.91 -4.20 0.16
N VAL A 5 9.74 -5.43 -0.34
CA VAL A 5 8.51 -6.21 -0.11
C VAL A 5 8.38 -6.56 1.36
N ALA A 6 9.47 -7.00 2.00
CA ALA A 6 9.50 -7.30 3.43
C ALA A 6 9.13 -6.06 4.29
N MET A 7 9.65 -4.88 3.94
CA MET A 7 9.30 -3.63 4.63
C MET A 7 7.82 -3.25 4.46
N GLY A 8 7.24 -3.44 3.27
CA GLY A 8 5.80 -3.19 3.05
C GLY A 8 4.90 -4.17 3.80
N TRP A 9 5.36 -5.40 4.02
CA TRP A 9 4.61 -6.45 4.72
C TRP A 9 4.68 -6.35 6.25
N LEU A 10 5.56 -5.51 6.81
CA LEU A 10 5.58 -5.23 8.26
C LEU A 10 4.24 -4.71 8.79
N VAL A 11 3.42 -4.10 7.93
CA VAL A 11 2.07 -3.65 8.29
C VAL A 11 1.17 -4.82 8.72
N LEU A 12 1.42 -6.05 8.23
CA LEU A 12 0.68 -7.25 8.64
C LEU A 12 1.00 -7.66 10.08
N ILE A 13 2.22 -7.39 10.55
CA ILE A 13 2.62 -7.62 11.95
C ILE A 13 1.86 -6.66 12.86
N ALA A 14 1.67 -5.42 12.42
CA ALA A 14 0.93 -4.40 13.14
C ALA A 14 -0.60 -4.48 12.93
N VAL A 15 -1.12 -5.41 12.12
CA VAL A 15 -2.54 -5.40 11.74
C VAL A 15 -3.47 -5.62 12.95
N LYS A 16 -3.05 -6.42 13.93
CA LYS A 16 -3.84 -6.73 15.12
C LYS A 16 -4.10 -5.49 16.00
N PRO A 17 -3.07 -4.74 16.45
CA PRO A 17 -3.29 -3.49 17.17
C PRO A 17 -3.97 -2.43 16.30
N LEU A 18 -3.76 -2.44 14.96
CA LEU A 18 -4.49 -1.54 14.08
C LEU A 18 -5.99 -1.80 14.05
N ILE A 19 -6.43 -3.07 14.02
CA ILE A 19 -7.87 -3.42 14.04
C ILE A 19 -8.52 -3.03 15.37
N GLU A 20 -7.79 -3.13 16.47
CA GLU A 20 -8.30 -2.73 17.80
C GLU A 20 -8.30 -1.21 17.99
N ALA A 21 -7.43 -0.47 17.30
CA ALA A 21 -7.29 0.98 17.43
C ALA A 21 -8.06 1.80 16.39
N LEU A 22 -8.44 1.24 15.24
CA LEU A 22 -9.07 1.96 14.13
C LEU A 22 -10.52 1.53 13.88
N GLU A 23 -11.36 2.50 13.57
CA GLU A 23 -12.71 2.25 13.05
C GLU A 23 -12.68 1.48 11.71
N PRO A 24 -13.78 0.78 11.36
CA PRO A 24 -13.88 -0.01 10.12
C PRO A 24 -13.52 0.76 8.84
N GLY A 25 -13.76 2.07 8.82
CA GLY A 25 -13.39 2.93 7.69
C GLY A 25 -11.88 3.10 7.52
N GLY A 26 -11.11 3.24 8.60
CA GLY A 26 -9.65 3.31 8.53
C GLY A 26 -9.04 1.99 8.03
N LEU A 27 -9.58 0.86 8.48
CA LEU A 27 -9.21 -0.47 7.98
C LEU A 27 -9.46 -0.62 6.48
N PHE A 28 -10.56 -0.09 5.97
CA PHE A 28 -10.85 -0.09 4.53
C PHE A 28 -9.77 0.66 3.72
N TRP A 29 -9.39 1.87 4.16
CA TRP A 29 -8.33 2.65 3.49
C TRP A 29 -6.97 1.97 3.53
N LEU A 30 -6.62 1.33 4.64
CA LEU A 30 -5.40 0.53 4.78
C LEU A 30 -5.39 -0.69 3.86
N ALA A 31 -6.50 -1.44 3.81
CA ALA A 31 -6.64 -2.58 2.92
C ALA A 31 -6.56 -2.16 1.45
N LEU A 32 -7.22 -1.06 1.08
CA LEU A 32 -7.17 -0.49 -0.26
C LEU A 32 -5.75 -0.05 -0.63
N GLY A 33 -5.04 0.61 0.28
CA GLY A 33 -3.65 0.99 0.09
C GLY A 33 -2.73 -0.22 -0.11
N GLY A 34 -2.89 -1.27 0.69
CA GLY A 34 -2.16 -2.53 0.56
C GLY A 34 -2.41 -3.25 -0.77
N LEU A 35 -3.66 -3.23 -1.25
CA LEU A 35 -4.03 -3.77 -2.56
C LEU A 35 -3.39 -2.99 -3.71
N LEU A 36 -3.37 -1.65 -3.64
CA LEU A 36 -2.70 -0.81 -4.64
C LEU A 36 -1.20 -1.07 -4.70
N TYR A 37 -0.55 -1.22 -3.53
CA TYR A 37 0.86 -1.60 -3.46
C TYR A 37 1.13 -2.99 -4.05
N SER A 38 0.29 -3.97 -3.74
CA SER A 38 0.41 -5.34 -4.23
C SER A 38 0.19 -5.42 -5.75
N ALA A 39 -0.79 -4.66 -6.25
CA ALA A 39 -1.00 -4.48 -7.67
C ALA A 39 0.26 -3.89 -8.30
N GLY A 40 0.78 -2.76 -7.81
CA GLY A 40 1.97 -2.10 -8.35
C GLY A 40 3.19 -3.04 -8.53
N ILE A 41 3.39 -4.01 -7.65
CA ILE A 41 4.48 -5.01 -7.77
C ILE A 41 4.43 -5.77 -9.11
N TYR A 42 3.24 -6.04 -9.64
CA TYR A 42 3.09 -6.68 -10.95
C TYR A 42 3.69 -5.83 -12.08
N TRP A 43 3.46 -4.51 -12.08
CA TRP A 43 4.03 -3.59 -13.07
C TRP A 43 5.53 -3.40 -12.86
N PHE A 44 6.00 -3.41 -11.62
CA PHE A 44 7.42 -3.36 -11.29
C PHE A 44 8.19 -4.61 -11.78
N LEU A 45 7.61 -5.80 -11.60
CA LEU A 45 8.21 -7.05 -12.08
C LEU A 45 8.25 -7.17 -13.61
N ASN A 46 7.30 -6.51 -14.29
CA ASN A 46 7.21 -6.51 -15.74
C ASN A 46 7.81 -5.24 -16.38
N ASP A 47 8.59 -4.46 -15.64
CA ASP A 47 9.18 -3.19 -16.11
C ASP A 47 10.07 -3.38 -17.34
N GLU A 48 10.83 -4.48 -17.41
CA GLU A 48 11.66 -4.80 -18.60
C GLU A 48 10.84 -5.17 -19.84
N LYS A 49 9.59 -5.62 -19.67
CA LYS A 49 8.69 -6.05 -20.76
C LYS A 49 7.70 -4.97 -21.19
N ILE A 50 7.35 -4.06 -20.28
CA ILE A 50 6.35 -3.01 -20.50
C ILE A 50 7.08 -1.67 -20.61
N ARG A 51 7.07 -1.07 -21.80
CA ARG A 51 7.63 0.28 -22.00
C ARG A 51 6.91 1.29 -21.09
N HIS A 52 7.64 1.87 -20.14
CA HIS A 52 7.15 2.72 -19.03
C HIS A 52 6.47 1.99 -17.85
N GLY A 53 6.74 0.69 -17.64
CA GLY A 53 6.24 -0.06 -16.48
C GLY A 53 6.58 0.59 -15.14
N HIS A 54 7.76 1.20 -15.04
CA HIS A 54 8.24 1.95 -13.88
C HIS A 54 7.34 3.14 -13.53
N GLY A 55 6.87 3.87 -14.54
CA GLY A 55 6.00 5.02 -14.34
C GLY A 55 4.63 4.61 -13.83
N ILE A 56 4.09 3.50 -14.35
CA ILE A 56 2.82 2.94 -13.87
C ILE A 56 2.97 2.43 -12.44
N TRP A 57 4.10 1.79 -12.11
CA TRP A 57 4.41 1.40 -10.74
C TRP A 57 4.38 2.59 -9.78
N HIS A 58 4.98 3.73 -10.15
CA HIS A 58 4.93 4.94 -9.34
C HIS A 58 3.50 5.45 -9.10
N LEU A 59 2.59 5.34 -10.08
CA LEU A 59 1.19 5.73 -9.90
C LEU A 59 0.48 4.85 -8.85
N PHE A 60 0.74 3.54 -8.86
CA PHE A 60 0.21 2.62 -7.85
C PHE A 60 0.75 2.91 -6.45
N VAL A 61 2.06 3.19 -6.34
CA VAL A 61 2.70 3.59 -5.07
C VAL A 61 2.12 4.91 -4.53
N LEU A 62 1.88 5.87 -5.43
CA LEU A 62 1.29 7.16 -5.07
C LEU A 62 -0.15 6.98 -4.57
N GLY A 63 -0.97 6.22 -5.29
CA GLY A 63 -2.34 5.91 -4.88
C GLY A 63 -2.41 5.17 -3.54
N GLY A 64 -1.52 4.20 -3.32
CA GLY A 64 -1.40 3.49 -2.05
C GLY A 64 -1.04 4.42 -0.89
N SER A 65 -0.08 5.33 -1.10
CA SER A 65 0.31 6.34 -0.13
C SER A 65 -0.83 7.32 0.20
N ILE A 66 -1.61 7.75 -0.79
CA ILE A 66 -2.76 8.63 -0.59
C ILE A 66 -3.81 7.93 0.28
N CYS A 67 -4.10 6.65 0.04
CA CYS A 67 -5.04 5.89 0.87
C CYS A 67 -4.56 5.79 2.33
N GLN A 68 -3.27 5.53 2.54
CA GLN A 68 -2.69 5.50 3.89
C GLN A 68 -2.72 6.87 4.56
N TYR A 69 -2.45 7.94 3.82
CA TYR A 69 -2.54 9.31 4.32
C TYR A 69 -3.98 9.67 4.72
N LEU A 70 -4.98 9.32 3.90
CA LEU A 70 -6.39 9.52 4.21
C LEU A 70 -6.84 8.70 5.43
N CYS A 71 -6.30 7.49 5.61
CA CYS A 71 -6.54 6.69 6.82
C CYS A 71 -6.06 7.44 8.07
N VAL A 72 -4.83 7.95 8.07
CA VAL A 72 -4.28 8.68 9.23
C VAL A 72 -5.05 9.97 9.47
N LEU A 73 -5.35 10.73 8.41
CA LEU A 73 -6.01 12.02 8.49
C LEU A 73 -7.44 11.94 9.04
N ASN A 74 -8.21 10.91 8.68
CA ASN A 74 -9.62 10.81 9.06
C ASN A 74 -9.89 9.94 10.29
N TYR A 75 -8.95 9.06 10.67
CA TYR A 75 -9.19 8.05 11.71
C TYR A 75 -8.14 8.02 12.83
N VAL A 76 -7.06 8.80 12.73
CA VAL A 76 -6.00 8.83 13.75
C VAL A 76 -5.75 10.25 14.28
N ALA A 77 -5.90 11.28 13.45
CA ALA A 77 -5.80 12.68 13.85
C ALA A 77 -7.04 13.16 14.61
#